data_AF-A0A952ZDS1-F1
#
_entry.id   AF-A0A952ZDS1-F1
#
_cell.length_a   1.000
_cell.length_b   1.000
_cell.length_c   1.000
_cell.angle_alpha   90.00
_cell.angle_beta   90.00
_cell.angle_gamma   90.00
#
_symmetry.space_group_name_H-M   'P 1'
#
loop_
_entity.id
_entity.type
_entity.pdbx_description
1 polymer ?
#
loop_
_entity_poly.entity_id
_entity_poly.type
_entity_poly.pdbx_seq_one_letter_code
_entity_poly.pdbx_strand_id
1 'polypeptide(L)'
;MSLPACLVLPAAALVAFGVSPVLAQQKVNPPVATYWMSIDTASGLPMGGAGGAPSMMDLGRMMMGGGAAEGASRSMLLELGSQRGAGGTPAAAHEIPPGLNMGASLPLETPQRAPRAEPREDGMPENFEKPRGRLLIFWGCGEQAGSGQPHVIDFAKVAEGQIPPGLVGRRINVQRGPSQARSRTYGEWPNTRDSTRIPADGSLRGEHAVRGNYSPDIRFTLTEKYDFMEPVKLAQRRGGGGGINLTWDGVANAQGYFASAMGSREGSEDVVFWSSSASREFGELLMTWQAPAEVARLVREKVVLPPSTTECTVPSQFVAAAPSAFLRFIAYGEEANFAHPPRPQDPKTPWSPDWAVKVRLKSTASALLGEDGGMGGGGSRAGGAPASSGSQGGGGTAAPAVDPVQEGIKALRGLFGR
;
A
#
# COMPACT_ATOMS: atom_id res chain seq x y z
N MET A 1 13.10 -82.01 -46.38
CA MET A 1 11.98 -81.04 -46.35
C MET A 1 12.46 -79.85 -45.58
N SER A 2 12.93 -78.84 -46.32
CA SER A 2 13.73 -77.74 -45.79
C SER A 2 12.85 -76.48 -45.72
N LEU A 3 12.83 -75.84 -44.56
CA LEU A 3 12.05 -74.65 -44.22
C LEU A 3 12.35 -73.45 -45.15
N PRO A 4 11.35 -72.64 -45.57
CA PRO A 4 11.60 -71.34 -46.15
C PRO A 4 11.63 -70.24 -45.08
N ALA A 5 12.54 -69.29 -45.27
CA ALA A 5 12.77 -68.11 -44.45
C ALA A 5 11.57 -67.14 -44.46
N CYS A 6 11.20 -66.63 -43.28
CA CYS A 6 10.25 -65.54 -43.11
C CYS A 6 11.02 -64.22 -42.99
N LEU A 7 10.81 -63.31 -43.95
CA LEU A 7 11.36 -61.95 -43.96
C LEU A 7 10.54 -61.06 -43.01
N VAL A 8 11.20 -60.49 -42.00
CA VAL A 8 10.58 -59.51 -41.08
C VAL A 8 10.90 -58.10 -41.59
N LEU A 9 9.87 -57.33 -41.96
CA LEU A 9 9.94 -55.90 -42.28
C LEU A 9 9.81 -55.08 -40.98
N PRO A 10 10.66 -54.07 -40.72
CA PRO A 10 10.51 -53.19 -39.56
C PRO A 10 9.48 -52.08 -39.83
N ALA A 11 8.47 -51.98 -38.96
CA ALA A 11 7.53 -50.86 -38.94
C ALA A 11 8.19 -49.61 -38.35
N ALA A 12 8.36 -48.57 -39.17
CA ALA A 12 8.83 -47.26 -38.73
C ALA A 12 7.68 -46.49 -38.04
N ALA A 13 7.79 -46.29 -36.72
CA ALA A 13 6.88 -45.44 -35.96
C ALA A 13 7.20 -43.95 -36.21
N LEU A 14 6.31 -43.25 -36.91
CA LEU A 14 6.34 -41.80 -37.05
C LEU A 14 5.95 -41.13 -35.73
N VAL A 15 6.93 -40.57 -35.02
CA VAL A 15 6.71 -39.69 -33.88
C VAL A 15 6.25 -38.32 -34.42
N ALA A 16 4.95 -38.05 -34.33
CA ALA A 16 4.40 -36.73 -34.61
C ALA A 16 4.77 -35.77 -33.47
N PHE A 17 5.73 -34.87 -33.72
CA PHE A 17 5.97 -33.73 -32.84
C PHE A 17 4.77 -32.77 -32.92
N GLY A 18 3.96 -32.75 -31.87
CA GLY A 18 2.90 -31.76 -31.71
C GLY A 18 3.49 -30.36 -31.56
N VAL A 19 3.31 -29.52 -32.58
CA VAL A 19 3.62 -28.09 -32.50
C VAL A 19 2.48 -27.44 -31.71
N SER A 20 2.70 -27.14 -30.43
CA SER A 20 1.77 -26.31 -29.65
C SER A 20 1.62 -24.96 -30.36
N PRO A 21 0.40 -24.48 -30.64
CA PRO A 21 0.23 -23.16 -31.25
C PRO A 21 0.74 -22.11 -30.27
N VAL A 22 1.79 -21.38 -30.66
CA VAL A 22 2.19 -20.15 -29.98
C VAL A 22 1.01 -19.19 -30.13
N LEU A 23 0.32 -18.87 -29.02
CA LEU A 23 -0.69 -17.83 -28.99
C LEU A 23 -0.02 -16.53 -29.45
N ALA A 24 -0.43 -16.00 -30.61
CA ALA A 24 0.09 -14.75 -31.13
C ALA A 24 -0.17 -13.64 -30.12
N GLN A 25 0.89 -13.00 -29.61
CA GLN A 25 0.77 -11.89 -28.69
C GLN A 25 0.33 -10.63 -29.46
N GLN A 26 -0.85 -10.12 -29.15
CA GLN A 26 -1.38 -8.91 -29.79
C GLN A 26 -0.45 -7.72 -29.57
N LYS A 27 -0.15 -6.98 -30.65
CA LYS A 27 0.59 -5.72 -30.57
C LYS A 27 -0.28 -4.67 -29.88
N VAL A 28 0.13 -4.23 -28.69
CA VAL A 28 -0.55 -3.17 -27.92
C VAL A 28 0.34 -1.93 -27.90
N ASN A 29 -0.15 -0.83 -28.48
CA ASN A 29 0.49 0.47 -28.39
C ASN A 29 0.03 1.16 -27.09
N PRO A 30 0.87 2.00 -26.46
CA PRO A 30 0.49 2.71 -25.25
C PRO A 30 -0.61 3.74 -25.55
N PRO A 31 -1.52 4.01 -24.58
CA PRO A 31 -2.55 5.02 -24.74
C PRO A 31 -1.97 6.44 -24.83
N VAL A 32 -2.70 7.34 -25.50
CA VAL A 32 -2.34 8.76 -25.54
C VAL A 32 -2.52 9.42 -24.17
N ALA A 33 -3.54 9.02 -23.41
CA ALA A 33 -3.76 9.44 -22.03
C ALA A 33 -4.02 8.24 -21.09
N THR A 34 -3.37 8.24 -19.93
CA THR A 34 -3.60 7.26 -18.87
C THR A 34 -4.13 7.98 -17.65
N TYR A 35 -5.25 7.52 -17.12
CA TYR A 35 -5.89 8.09 -15.95
C TYR A 35 -6.06 7.06 -14.84
N TRP A 36 -5.54 7.34 -13.64
CA TRP A 36 -5.62 6.45 -12.49
C TRP A 36 -6.45 7.08 -11.37
N MET A 37 -7.30 6.26 -10.75
CA MET A 37 -7.99 6.55 -9.50
C MET A 37 -7.57 5.51 -8.47
N SER A 38 -6.80 5.95 -7.46
CA SER A 38 -6.34 5.08 -6.38
C SER A 38 -7.13 5.42 -5.11
N ILE A 39 -8.03 4.52 -4.71
CA ILE A 39 -9.01 4.74 -3.66
C ILE A 39 -8.60 3.97 -2.41
N ASP A 40 -8.62 4.63 -1.26
CA ASP A 40 -8.33 4.04 0.05
C ASP A 40 -9.42 4.41 1.06
N THR A 41 -9.91 3.41 1.79
CA THR A 41 -10.71 3.61 3.00
C THR A 41 -9.90 3.16 4.20
N ALA A 42 -9.41 4.12 4.99
CA ALA A 42 -8.53 3.89 6.12
C ALA A 42 -9.29 4.00 7.46
N SER A 43 -9.04 3.07 8.37
CA SER A 43 -9.59 3.05 9.73
C SER A 43 -8.49 2.91 10.80
N GLY A 44 -8.86 3.15 12.06
CA GLY A 44 -7.95 3.03 13.20
C GLY A 44 -7.09 4.28 13.44
N LEU A 45 -5.91 4.10 14.04
CA LEU A 45 -5.06 5.22 14.41
C LEU A 45 -4.64 6.02 13.17
N PRO A 46 -4.76 7.35 13.16
CA PRO A 46 -4.31 8.15 12.03
C PRO A 46 -2.81 7.95 11.87
N MET A 47 -2.42 7.24 10.82
CA MET A 47 -1.03 7.27 10.38
C MET A 47 -0.73 8.66 9.89
N GLY A 48 0.27 9.31 10.47
CA GLY A 48 0.85 10.55 9.96
C GLY A 48 1.44 10.30 8.57
N GLY A 49 0.57 10.21 7.56
CA GLY A 49 0.93 10.13 6.16
C GLY A 49 1.41 11.50 5.68
N ALA A 50 2.37 11.48 4.76
CA ALA A 50 3.04 12.64 4.18
C ALA A 50 2.03 13.72 3.73
N GLY A 51 1.83 14.74 4.56
CA GLY A 51 0.89 15.82 4.25
C GLY A 51 0.57 16.80 5.38
N GLY A 52 0.80 16.47 6.66
CA GLY A 52 0.66 17.46 7.73
C GLY A 52 0.55 16.84 9.11
N ALA A 53 1.03 17.58 10.11
CA ALA A 53 0.68 17.31 11.51
C ALA A 53 -0.85 17.33 11.66
N PRO A 54 -1.43 16.57 12.62
CA PRO A 54 -2.84 16.70 12.97
C PRO A 54 -3.14 18.18 13.20
N SER A 55 -4.22 18.69 12.62
CA SER A 55 -4.55 20.09 12.78
C SER A 55 -4.76 20.41 14.26
N MET A 56 -4.54 21.65 14.67
CA MET A 56 -4.88 22.11 16.04
C MET A 56 -6.35 21.79 16.41
N MET A 57 -7.22 21.64 15.41
CA MET A 57 -8.62 21.23 15.60
C MET A 57 -8.76 19.73 15.88
N ASP A 58 -7.98 18.87 15.21
CA ASP A 58 -7.95 17.43 15.46
C ASP A 58 -7.35 17.14 16.84
N LEU A 59 -6.26 17.83 17.19
CA LEU A 59 -5.63 17.75 18.51
C LEU A 59 -6.58 18.30 19.60
N GLY A 60 -7.30 19.39 19.29
CA GLY A 60 -8.30 19.99 20.18
C GLY A 60 -9.52 19.08 20.45
N ARG A 61 -9.99 18.32 19.46
CA ARG A 61 -11.06 17.31 19.67
C ARG A 61 -10.58 16.17 20.56
N MET A 62 -9.36 15.69 20.31
CA MET A 62 -8.72 14.64 21.11
C MET A 62 -8.53 15.05 22.58
N MET A 63 -8.17 16.32 22.84
CA MET A 63 -8.03 16.86 24.21
C MET A 63 -9.37 17.13 24.91
N MET A 64 -10.44 17.40 24.18
CA MET A 64 -11.76 17.70 24.75
C MET A 64 -12.62 16.44 24.99
N GLY A 65 -12.03 15.25 25.00
CA GLY A 65 -12.74 13.98 25.20
C GLY A 65 -13.66 13.59 24.03
N GLY A 66 -13.60 14.33 22.91
CA GLY A 66 -14.21 13.93 21.65
C GLY A 66 -13.21 13.03 20.94
N GLY A 67 -13.33 11.71 21.14
CA GLY A 67 -12.46 10.71 20.53
C GLY A 67 -12.10 11.04 19.09
N ALA A 68 -10.85 10.71 18.69
CA ALA A 68 -10.43 10.72 17.29
C ALA A 68 -11.59 10.17 16.47
N ALA A 69 -12.10 10.97 15.52
CA ALA A 69 -13.37 10.74 14.86
C ALA A 69 -13.59 9.24 14.66
N GLU A 70 -14.51 8.67 15.43
CA GLU A 70 -14.85 7.26 15.40
C GLU A 70 -15.47 7.01 14.03
N GLY A 71 -14.62 6.72 13.04
CA GLY A 71 -15.02 6.81 11.65
C GLY A 71 -13.86 6.61 10.68
N ALA A 72 -14.14 5.83 9.64
CA ALA A 72 -13.21 5.64 8.54
C ALA A 72 -12.96 6.96 7.80
N SER A 73 -11.75 7.12 7.29
CA SER A 73 -11.38 8.18 6.36
C SER A 73 -11.28 7.63 4.95
N ARG A 74 -11.75 8.41 3.98
CA ARG A 74 -11.66 8.09 2.56
C ARG A 74 -10.66 9.01 1.91
N SER A 75 -9.84 8.46 1.03
CA SER A 75 -8.93 9.24 0.19
C SER A 75 -8.95 8.72 -1.23
N MET A 76 -8.65 9.61 -2.16
CA MET A 76 -8.41 9.28 -3.56
C MET A 76 -7.15 9.98 -4.03
N LEU A 77 -6.33 9.27 -4.79
CA LEU A 77 -5.28 9.85 -5.62
C LEU A 77 -5.70 9.71 -7.08
N LEU A 78 -5.92 10.85 -7.71
CA LEU A 78 -6.28 10.98 -9.11
C LEU A 78 -5.04 11.40 -9.89
N GLU A 79 -4.66 10.67 -10.93
CA GLU A 79 -3.45 10.95 -11.71
C GLU A 79 -3.78 10.88 -13.20
N LEU A 80 -3.61 11.99 -13.92
CA LEU A 80 -3.76 12.05 -15.37
C LEU A 80 -2.40 12.30 -16.01
N GLY A 81 -1.91 11.34 -16.79
CA GLY A 81 -0.72 11.51 -17.62
C GLY A 81 -1.07 11.44 -19.11
N SER A 82 -0.54 12.35 -19.91
CA SER A 82 -0.69 12.32 -21.37
C SER A 82 0.64 12.47 -22.11
N GLN A 83 0.68 11.91 -23.32
CA GLN A 83 1.74 12.11 -24.30
C GLN A 83 1.52 13.37 -25.17
N ARG A 84 0.36 14.03 -25.07
CA ARG A 84 0.10 15.34 -25.67
C ARG A 84 0.67 16.44 -24.77
N GLY A 85 1.13 17.52 -25.38
CA GLY A 85 1.40 18.77 -24.67
C GLY A 85 0.12 19.59 -24.52
N ALA A 86 0.03 20.39 -23.46
CA ALA A 86 -1.02 21.41 -23.38
C ALA A 86 -0.72 22.56 -24.36
N GLY A 87 -1.74 23.04 -25.09
CA GLY A 87 -1.65 24.22 -25.96
C GLY A 87 -1.57 25.56 -25.21
N GLY A 88 -1.22 25.54 -23.91
CA GLY A 88 -1.23 26.65 -22.97
C GLY A 88 -0.96 26.14 -21.55
N THR A 89 -1.45 26.84 -20.52
CA THR A 89 -1.39 26.35 -19.13
C THR A 89 -2.13 25.01 -19.03
N PRO A 90 -1.48 23.92 -18.58
CA PRO A 90 -2.15 22.64 -18.39
C PRO A 90 -3.36 22.79 -17.47
N ALA A 91 -4.51 22.33 -17.93
CA ALA A 91 -5.73 22.32 -17.15
C ALA A 91 -6.56 21.07 -17.49
N ALA A 92 -6.92 20.32 -16.45
CA ALA A 92 -7.84 19.20 -16.54
C ALA A 92 -8.68 19.11 -15.27
N ALA A 93 -9.83 18.46 -15.34
CA ALA A 93 -10.69 18.20 -14.20
C ALA A 93 -11.35 16.82 -14.34
N HIS A 94 -11.58 16.18 -13.20
CA HIS A 94 -12.44 15.01 -13.08
C HIS A 94 -13.85 15.50 -12.74
N GLU A 95 -14.81 15.34 -13.66
CA GLU A 95 -16.25 15.50 -13.42
C GLU A 95 -16.75 14.29 -12.62
N ILE A 96 -17.17 14.54 -11.38
CA ILE A 96 -17.51 13.51 -10.38
C ILE A 96 -19.01 13.19 -10.40
N PRO A 97 -19.41 11.97 -10.01
CA PRO A 97 -20.83 11.64 -9.87
C PRO A 97 -21.46 12.48 -8.75
N PRO A 98 -22.76 12.85 -8.87
CA PRO A 98 -23.44 13.64 -7.84
C PRO A 98 -23.38 13.01 -6.45
N GLY A 99 -23.42 11.68 -6.37
CA GLY A 99 -23.35 10.93 -5.12
C GLY A 99 -22.03 11.08 -4.35
N LEU A 100 -20.98 11.65 -4.95
CA LEU A 100 -19.73 11.92 -4.23
C LEU A 100 -19.85 13.11 -3.27
N ASN A 101 -20.88 13.96 -3.44
CA ASN A 101 -21.17 15.09 -2.57
C ASN A 101 -20.01 16.11 -2.43
N MET A 102 -19.22 16.30 -3.49
CA MET A 102 -18.06 17.21 -3.52
C MET A 102 -18.18 18.29 -4.61
N GLY A 103 -19.40 18.57 -5.08
CA GLY A 103 -19.65 19.47 -6.20
C GLY A 103 -19.63 18.76 -7.56
N ALA A 104 -19.33 19.50 -8.62
CA ALA A 104 -19.39 18.98 -10.00
C ALA A 104 -18.07 18.36 -10.48
N SER A 105 -16.93 18.85 -10.00
CA SER A 105 -15.63 18.41 -10.50
C SER A 105 -14.48 18.66 -9.52
N LEU A 106 -13.43 17.83 -9.61
CA LEU A 106 -12.16 17.99 -8.91
C LEU A 106 -11.07 18.43 -9.90
N PRO A 107 -10.38 19.57 -9.67
CA PRO A 107 -9.34 20.05 -10.57
C PRO A 107 -8.08 19.17 -10.48
N LEU A 108 -7.50 18.83 -11.63
CA LEU A 108 -6.24 18.11 -11.75
C LEU A 108 -5.12 19.09 -12.08
N GLU A 109 -4.19 19.26 -11.16
CA GLU A 109 -3.13 20.26 -11.28
C GLU A 109 -1.78 19.62 -11.52
N THR A 110 -0.98 20.22 -12.40
CA THR A 110 0.43 19.85 -12.52
C THR A 110 1.16 20.34 -11.27
N PRO A 111 1.76 19.45 -10.46
CA PRO A 111 2.52 19.90 -9.32
C PRO A 111 3.69 20.74 -9.79
N GLN A 112 3.94 21.87 -9.14
CA GLN A 112 5.18 22.59 -9.37
C GLN A 112 6.33 21.63 -9.02
N ARG A 113 7.27 21.44 -9.96
CA ARG A 113 8.50 20.74 -9.61
C ARG A 113 9.11 21.50 -8.45
N ALA A 114 9.14 20.88 -7.27
CA ALA A 114 10.09 21.29 -6.27
C ALA A 114 11.45 21.34 -6.97
N PRO A 115 12.28 22.38 -6.75
CA PRO A 115 13.64 22.38 -7.26
C PRO A 115 14.21 21.01 -6.96
N ARG A 116 14.75 20.34 -7.99
CA ARG A 116 15.53 19.13 -7.77
C ARG A 116 16.51 19.55 -6.69
N ALA A 117 16.39 18.99 -5.49
CA ALA A 117 17.44 19.14 -4.51
C ALA A 117 18.69 18.80 -5.30
N GLU A 118 19.63 19.76 -5.41
CA GLU A 118 20.94 19.54 -5.99
C GLU A 118 21.33 18.11 -5.61
N PRO A 119 21.78 17.26 -6.56
CA PRO A 119 22.36 15.99 -6.17
C PRO A 119 23.40 16.33 -5.12
N ARG A 120 23.06 16.17 -3.84
CA ARG A 120 24.07 15.97 -2.83
C ARG A 120 24.82 14.80 -3.43
N GLU A 121 26.10 14.99 -3.73
CA GLU A 121 26.97 13.85 -3.98
C GLU A 121 26.54 12.81 -2.95
N ASP A 122 26.15 11.61 -3.42
CA ASP A 122 25.70 10.52 -2.56
C ASP A 122 26.90 10.00 -1.72
N GLY A 123 27.66 10.89 -1.09
CA GLY A 123 28.17 10.65 0.23
C GLY A 123 26.96 10.58 1.16
N MET A 124 26.89 9.48 1.90
CA MET A 124 26.15 9.39 3.14
C MET A 124 26.16 10.78 3.83
N PRO A 125 25.02 11.35 4.28
CA PRO A 125 25.04 12.65 4.96
C PRO A 125 26.20 12.68 5.96
N GLU A 126 26.91 13.80 6.11
CA GLU A 126 28.08 13.88 7.03
C GLU A 126 27.71 13.42 8.46
N ASN A 127 26.42 13.43 8.78
CA ASN A 127 25.80 12.91 10.01
C ASN A 127 24.83 11.73 9.76
N PHE A 128 25.09 10.86 8.79
CA PHE A 128 24.35 9.60 8.67
C PHE A 128 24.79 8.70 9.80
N GLU A 129 24.03 8.74 10.88
CA GLU A 129 24.13 7.71 11.89
C GLU A 129 23.82 6.38 11.19
N LYS A 130 24.84 5.52 11.10
CA LYS A 130 24.62 4.15 10.66
C LYS A 130 23.53 3.59 11.57
N PRO A 131 22.45 2.98 11.04
CA PRO A 131 21.44 2.37 11.88
C PRO A 131 22.15 1.41 12.84
N ARG A 132 22.08 1.71 14.14
CA ARG A 132 22.62 0.87 15.19
C ARG A 132 21.59 -0.22 15.52
N GLY A 133 22.05 -1.31 16.14
CA GLY A 133 21.19 -2.45 16.48
C GLY A 133 20.94 -3.42 15.34
N ARG A 134 19.89 -4.25 15.51
CA ARG A 134 19.56 -5.37 14.61
C ARG A 134 18.11 -5.26 14.15
N LEU A 135 17.84 -5.75 12.94
CA LEU A 135 16.48 -6.01 12.47
C LEU A 135 16.12 -7.49 12.72
N LEU A 136 15.14 -7.71 13.59
CA LEU A 136 14.60 -9.03 13.89
C LEU A 136 13.31 -9.24 13.08
N ILE A 137 13.29 -10.27 12.23
CA ILE A 137 12.18 -10.53 11.33
C ILE A 137 11.45 -11.80 11.74
N PHE A 138 10.18 -11.65 12.06
CA PHE A 138 9.20 -12.70 12.29
C PHE A 138 8.19 -12.73 11.14
N TRP A 139 7.53 -13.87 10.93
CA TRP A 139 6.50 -14.04 9.92
C TRP A 139 5.55 -15.19 10.27
N GLY A 140 4.35 -15.13 9.69
CA GLY A 140 3.32 -16.14 9.78
C GLY A 140 2.30 -15.85 10.87
N CYS A 141 1.14 -16.48 10.71
CA CYS A 141 0.08 -16.50 11.72
C CYS A 141 0.24 -17.76 12.59
N GLY A 142 0.38 -17.58 13.90
CA GLY A 142 0.52 -18.66 14.87
C GLY A 142 0.90 -18.13 16.24
N GLU A 143 0.55 -18.86 17.31
CA GLU A 143 0.85 -18.45 18.68
C GLU A 143 2.36 -18.42 18.97
N GLN A 144 3.13 -19.26 18.28
CA GLN A 144 4.57 -19.40 18.42
C GLN A 144 5.25 -19.14 17.08
N ALA A 145 6.40 -18.48 17.11
CA ALA A 145 7.24 -18.27 15.94
C ALA A 145 7.76 -19.63 15.44
N GLY A 146 7.69 -19.84 14.12
CA GLY A 146 8.14 -21.09 13.51
C GLY A 146 9.66 -21.27 13.55
N SER A 147 10.13 -22.45 13.18
CA SER A 147 11.57 -22.74 13.06
C SER A 147 12.29 -21.72 12.16
N GLY A 148 13.46 -21.25 12.59
CA GLY A 148 14.27 -20.27 11.84
C GLY A 148 13.89 -18.81 12.09
N GLN A 149 13.01 -18.53 13.06
CA GLN A 149 12.61 -17.19 13.48
C GLN A 149 13.13 -16.84 14.89
N PRO A 150 13.50 -15.58 15.15
CA PRO A 150 13.59 -14.49 14.18
C PRO A 150 14.76 -14.68 13.21
N HIS A 151 14.60 -14.17 11.98
CA HIS A 151 15.75 -13.91 11.13
C HIS A 151 16.37 -12.58 11.54
N VAL A 152 17.65 -12.60 11.94
CA VAL A 152 18.35 -11.42 12.45
C VAL A 152 19.26 -10.84 11.37
N ILE A 153 19.06 -9.56 11.08
CA ILE A 153 19.93 -8.76 10.21
C ILE A 153 20.67 -7.78 11.10
N ASP A 154 22.00 -7.86 11.09
CA ASP A 154 22.87 -6.98 11.87
C ASP A 154 23.30 -5.81 10.98
N PHE A 155 22.88 -4.60 11.33
CA PHE A 155 23.15 -3.42 10.53
C PHE A 155 24.64 -3.06 10.48
N ALA A 156 25.41 -3.38 11.53
CA ALA A 156 26.86 -3.16 11.52
C ALA A 156 27.53 -4.02 10.46
N LYS A 157 27.12 -5.29 10.33
CA LYS A 157 27.63 -6.20 9.30
C LYS A 157 27.24 -5.77 7.89
N VAL A 158 26.01 -5.26 7.72
CA VAL A 158 25.56 -4.69 6.43
C VAL A 158 26.40 -3.48 6.05
N ALA A 159 26.70 -2.59 7.01
CA ALA A 159 27.56 -1.43 6.80
C ALA A 159 29.01 -1.82 6.45
N GLU A 160 29.47 -3.01 6.82
CA GLU A 160 30.75 -3.62 6.44
C GLU A 160 30.69 -4.33 5.07
N GLY A 161 29.58 -4.22 4.34
CA GLY A 161 29.39 -4.82 3.02
C GLY A 161 28.91 -6.27 3.05
N GLN A 162 28.61 -6.83 4.21
CA GLN A 162 28.04 -8.17 4.34
C GLN A 162 26.52 -8.07 4.18
N ILE A 163 26.00 -8.36 2.98
CA ILE A 163 24.56 -8.40 2.74
C ILE A 163 24.05 -9.82 3.04
N PRO A 164 23.29 -10.05 4.13
CA PRO A 164 22.67 -11.34 4.42
C PRO A 164 21.92 -11.95 3.23
N PRO A 165 22.04 -13.26 2.99
CA PRO A 165 21.30 -13.95 1.94
C PRO A 165 19.78 -13.88 2.19
N GLY A 166 19.05 -13.48 1.14
CA GLY A 166 17.59 -13.35 1.14
C GLY A 166 17.04 -12.11 1.86
N LEU A 167 17.86 -11.06 1.98
CA LEU A 167 17.41 -9.67 2.26
C LEU A 167 16.51 -9.14 1.13
N VAL A 168 16.76 -9.56 -0.11
CA VAL A 168 15.93 -9.23 -1.27
C VAL A 168 14.70 -10.12 -1.23
N GLY A 169 13.56 -9.53 -0.87
CA GLY A 169 12.26 -10.19 -0.93
C GLY A 169 11.91 -10.67 -2.34
N ARG A 170 10.82 -11.43 -2.46
CA ARG A 170 10.34 -11.84 -3.78
C ARG A 170 10.03 -10.62 -4.65
N ARG A 171 10.14 -10.79 -5.97
CA ARG A 171 9.68 -9.77 -6.92
C ARG A 171 8.16 -9.66 -6.79
N ILE A 172 7.72 -8.53 -6.28
CA ILE A 172 6.32 -8.12 -6.25
C ILE A 172 6.09 -7.23 -7.47
N ASN A 173 5.07 -7.54 -8.26
CA ASN A 173 4.75 -6.77 -9.46
C ASN A 173 4.06 -5.46 -9.08
N VAL A 174 4.85 -4.43 -8.77
CA VAL A 174 4.33 -3.11 -8.43
C VAL A 174 3.80 -2.40 -9.68
N GLN A 175 2.53 -2.00 -9.63
CA GLN A 175 1.91 -1.21 -10.70
C GLN A 175 2.51 0.21 -10.72
N ARG A 176 3.05 0.63 -11.87
CA ARG A 176 3.58 2.00 -12.06
C ARG A 176 2.55 2.89 -12.77
N GLY A 177 2.11 3.94 -12.08
CA GLY A 177 1.08 4.85 -12.58
C GLY A 177 1.59 5.92 -13.53
N PRO A 178 0.70 6.83 -13.96
CA PRO A 178 1.10 8.11 -14.52
C PRO A 178 2.12 8.82 -13.62
N SER A 179 2.97 9.68 -14.20
CA SER A 179 3.78 10.62 -13.42
C SER A 179 4.34 11.70 -14.31
N GLN A 180 4.78 12.80 -13.70
CA GLN A 180 5.49 13.87 -14.41
C GLN A 180 6.73 13.39 -15.18
N ALA A 181 7.38 12.31 -14.74
CA ALA A 181 8.56 11.75 -15.41
C ALA A 181 8.22 10.85 -16.61
N ARG A 182 6.98 10.35 -16.70
CA ARG A 182 6.51 9.42 -17.73
C ARG A 182 5.49 10.03 -18.69
N SER A 183 5.19 11.32 -18.52
CA SER A 183 4.15 12.02 -19.26
C SER A 183 4.65 13.37 -19.73
N ARG A 184 4.24 13.76 -20.94
CA ARG A 184 4.53 15.09 -21.51
C ARG A 184 3.75 16.18 -20.80
N THR A 185 2.54 15.87 -20.35
CA THR A 185 1.75 16.72 -19.46
C THR A 185 1.06 15.84 -18.42
N TYR A 186 0.98 16.33 -17.19
CA TYR A 186 0.53 15.57 -16.03
C TYR A 186 -0.33 16.45 -15.12
N GLY A 187 -1.35 15.90 -14.49
CA GLY A 187 -2.11 16.57 -13.45
C GLY A 187 -2.58 15.58 -12.38
N GLU A 188 -2.70 16.03 -11.14
CA GLU A 188 -3.12 15.19 -10.02
C GLU A 188 -4.10 15.88 -9.08
N TRP A 189 -4.80 15.06 -8.30
CA TRP A 189 -5.59 15.46 -7.14
C TRP A 189 -5.42 14.43 -6.02
N PRO A 190 -5.34 14.82 -4.73
CA PRO A 190 -5.38 16.20 -4.24
C PRO A 190 -4.14 16.99 -4.66
N ASN A 191 -4.24 18.32 -4.61
CA ASN A 191 -3.17 19.24 -4.98
C ASN A 191 -3.23 20.52 -4.11
N THR A 192 -2.39 21.49 -4.43
CA THR A 192 -2.31 22.75 -3.66
C THR A 192 -3.52 23.67 -3.84
N ARG A 193 -4.32 23.51 -4.91
CA ARG A 193 -5.55 24.28 -5.14
C ARG A 193 -6.76 23.62 -4.50
N ASP A 194 -6.83 22.29 -4.54
CA ASP A 194 -7.90 21.53 -3.93
C ASP A 194 -7.38 20.24 -3.29
N SER A 195 -7.64 20.11 -2.01
CA SER A 195 -7.38 18.91 -1.20
C SER A 195 -8.60 18.57 -0.33
N THR A 196 -9.78 18.85 -0.87
CA THR A 196 -11.04 18.74 -0.14
C THR A 196 -11.22 17.31 0.38
N ARG A 197 -11.54 17.18 1.67
CA ARG A 197 -11.77 15.88 2.30
C ARG A 197 -13.02 15.23 1.71
N ILE A 198 -12.91 13.93 1.43
CA ILE A 198 -14.02 13.12 0.93
C ILE A 198 -15.06 12.90 2.05
N PRO A 199 -16.34 13.20 1.82
CA PRO A 199 -17.42 12.92 2.77
C PRO A 199 -17.56 11.42 3.10
N ALA A 200 -17.93 11.12 4.34
CA ALA A 200 -18.10 9.74 4.82
C ALA A 200 -19.30 9.01 4.17
N ASP A 201 -20.25 9.76 3.60
CA ASP A 201 -21.42 9.30 2.88
C ASP A 201 -21.26 9.39 1.35
N GLY A 202 -20.12 9.88 0.86
CA GLY A 202 -19.85 9.99 -0.58
C GLY A 202 -19.82 8.63 -1.28
N SER A 203 -20.21 8.59 -2.55
CA SER A 203 -20.23 7.39 -3.39
C SER A 203 -19.58 7.66 -4.73
N LEU A 204 -18.75 6.72 -5.20
CA LEU A 204 -18.16 6.74 -6.54
C LEU A 204 -19.07 6.14 -7.60
N ARG A 205 -20.27 5.69 -7.25
CA ARG A 205 -21.18 5.08 -8.23
C ARG A 205 -21.70 6.14 -9.20
N GLY A 206 -21.73 5.77 -10.47
CA GLY A 206 -22.29 6.61 -11.53
C GLY A 206 -21.29 6.94 -12.62
N GLU A 207 -21.62 7.97 -13.39
CA GLU A 207 -20.80 8.43 -14.51
C GLU A 207 -19.65 9.32 -14.03
N HIS A 208 -18.50 9.14 -14.66
CA HIS A 208 -17.31 9.97 -14.50
C HIS A 208 -16.84 10.44 -15.85
N ALA A 209 -16.29 11.65 -15.88
CA ALA A 209 -15.58 12.14 -17.05
C ALA A 209 -14.30 12.85 -16.64
N VAL A 210 -13.27 12.77 -17.47
CA VAL A 210 -12.06 13.57 -17.34
C VAL A 210 -11.90 14.39 -18.60
N ARG A 211 -11.82 15.71 -18.42
CA ARG A 211 -11.69 16.69 -19.50
C ARG A 211 -10.47 17.55 -19.25
N GLY A 212 -9.79 17.94 -20.32
CA GLY A 212 -8.64 18.83 -20.21
C GLY A 212 -8.08 19.23 -21.56
N ASN A 213 -7.22 20.24 -21.55
CA ASN A 213 -6.60 20.76 -22.78
C ASN A 213 -5.39 19.96 -23.26
N TYR A 214 -5.09 18.83 -22.62
CA TYR A 214 -3.96 17.96 -22.95
C TYR A 214 -4.34 16.47 -22.97
N SER A 215 -5.62 16.10 -22.88
CA SER A 215 -6.09 14.73 -23.03
C SER A 215 -7.27 14.66 -24.00
N PRO A 216 -7.57 13.50 -24.61
CA PRO A 216 -8.91 13.24 -25.11
C PRO A 216 -9.94 13.32 -23.96
N ASP A 217 -11.22 13.47 -24.32
CA ASP A 217 -12.33 13.25 -23.39
C ASP A 217 -12.33 11.79 -22.93
N ILE A 218 -12.24 11.57 -21.62
CA ILE A 218 -12.31 10.25 -21.00
C ILE A 218 -13.67 10.13 -20.33
N ARG A 219 -14.39 9.03 -20.55
CA ARG A 219 -15.68 8.75 -19.89
C ARG A 219 -15.76 7.29 -19.47
N PHE A 220 -16.23 7.05 -18.27
CA PHE A 220 -16.43 5.71 -17.72
C PHE A 220 -17.50 5.74 -16.64
N THR A 221 -18.08 4.58 -16.34
CA THR A 221 -19.12 4.43 -15.33
C THR A 221 -18.66 3.42 -14.29
N LEU A 222 -18.80 3.76 -13.01
CA LEU A 222 -18.51 2.86 -11.90
C LEU A 222 -19.81 2.30 -11.32
N THR A 223 -19.80 0.99 -11.10
CA THR A 223 -20.87 0.27 -10.40
C THR A 223 -20.56 0.16 -8.91
N GLU A 224 -21.51 -0.34 -8.12
CA GLU A 224 -21.36 -0.56 -6.67
C GLU A 224 -20.12 -1.39 -6.29
N LYS A 225 -19.70 -2.33 -7.15
CA LYS A 225 -18.48 -3.14 -6.93
C LYS A 225 -17.21 -2.27 -6.82
N TYR A 226 -17.19 -1.09 -7.42
CA TYR A 226 -16.04 -0.19 -7.47
C TYR A 226 -16.27 1.10 -6.67
N ASP A 227 -17.23 1.09 -5.75
CA ASP A 227 -17.40 2.13 -4.74
C ASP A 227 -16.39 1.94 -3.58
N PHE A 228 -16.30 2.91 -2.66
CA PHE A 228 -15.43 2.81 -1.49
C PHE A 228 -15.65 1.49 -0.73
N MET A 229 -14.55 0.75 -0.51
CA MET A 229 -14.59 -0.47 0.31
C MET A 229 -15.03 -0.15 1.74
N GLU A 230 -15.65 -1.12 2.39
CA GLU A 230 -15.95 -1.02 3.81
C GLU A 230 -14.65 -0.89 4.62
N PRO A 231 -14.63 -0.08 5.69
CA PRO A 231 -13.48 0.01 6.56
C PRO A 231 -13.22 -1.32 7.27
N VAL A 232 -11.96 -1.74 7.26
CA VAL A 232 -11.53 -2.88 8.08
C VAL A 232 -11.80 -2.59 9.56
N LYS A 233 -12.54 -3.46 10.22
CA LYS A 233 -12.78 -3.44 11.66
C LYS A 233 -11.88 -4.47 12.32
N LEU A 234 -10.73 -4.03 12.80
CA LEU A 234 -9.73 -4.89 13.40
C LEU A 234 -9.94 -4.97 14.91
N ALA A 235 -10.05 -6.18 15.44
CA ALA A 235 -10.07 -6.46 16.87
C ALA A 235 -8.83 -7.26 17.27
N GLN A 236 -8.37 -7.01 18.50
CA GLN A 236 -7.19 -7.66 19.06
C GLN A 236 -7.57 -8.34 20.37
N ARG A 237 -6.98 -9.50 20.65
CA ARG A 237 -7.15 -10.19 21.93
C ARG A 237 -5.85 -10.86 22.32
N ARG A 238 -5.37 -10.56 23.52
CA ARG A 238 -4.20 -11.25 24.09
C ARG A 238 -4.56 -12.71 24.38
N GLY A 239 -3.76 -13.63 23.83
CA GLY A 239 -3.88 -15.07 24.08
C GLY A 239 -3.17 -15.49 25.35
N GLY A 240 -3.52 -16.68 25.88
CA GLY A 240 -2.93 -17.22 27.10
C GLY A 240 -1.41 -17.47 27.01
N GLY A 241 -0.90 -17.82 25.82
CA GLY A 241 0.54 -18.00 25.58
C GLY A 241 1.31 -16.72 25.22
N GLY A 242 0.72 -15.53 25.42
CA GLY A 242 1.40 -14.24 25.20
C GLY A 242 1.40 -13.72 23.76
N GLY A 243 0.89 -14.51 22.80
CA GLY A 243 0.58 -14.02 21.45
C GLY A 243 -0.65 -13.11 21.42
N ILE A 244 -0.87 -12.44 20.30
CA ILE A 244 -2.04 -11.56 20.12
C ILE A 244 -2.85 -12.05 18.93
N ASN A 245 -4.10 -12.45 19.16
CA ASN A 245 -5.03 -12.87 18.12
C ASN A 245 -5.68 -11.62 17.50
N LEU A 246 -5.43 -11.42 16.21
CA LEU A 246 -6.10 -10.42 15.39
C LEU A 246 -7.33 -11.06 14.76
N THR A 247 -8.46 -10.37 14.80
CA THR A 247 -9.70 -10.77 14.13
C THR A 247 -10.31 -9.59 13.39
N TRP A 248 -11.01 -9.85 12.29
CA TRP A 248 -11.68 -8.81 11.51
C TRP A 248 -12.94 -9.34 10.84
N ASP A 249 -13.90 -8.45 10.59
CA ASP A 249 -15.05 -8.74 9.74
C ASP A 249 -14.60 -8.96 8.28
N GLY A 250 -15.23 -9.90 7.58
CA GLY A 250 -15.00 -10.06 6.14
C GLY A 250 -15.37 -8.78 5.39
N VAL A 251 -14.45 -8.26 4.57
CA VAL A 251 -14.69 -7.03 3.78
C VAL A 251 -15.26 -7.42 2.41
N ALA A 252 -16.42 -6.88 2.07
CA ALA A 252 -17.06 -7.16 0.77
C ALA A 252 -16.11 -6.83 -0.40
N ASN A 253 -16.06 -7.72 -1.40
CA ASN A 253 -15.21 -7.63 -2.59
C ASN A 253 -13.69 -7.67 -2.34
N ALA A 254 -13.22 -7.94 -1.12
CA ALA A 254 -11.80 -8.13 -0.86
C ALA A 254 -11.26 -9.37 -1.60
N GLN A 255 -10.07 -9.22 -2.17
CA GLN A 255 -9.34 -10.27 -2.91
C GLN A 255 -8.32 -11.01 -2.04
N GLY A 256 -7.99 -10.45 -0.88
CA GLY A 256 -7.07 -11.02 0.10
C GLY A 256 -6.68 -9.99 1.16
N TYR A 257 -5.95 -10.45 2.18
CA TYR A 257 -5.52 -9.62 3.31
C TYR A 257 -4.03 -9.76 3.60
N PHE A 258 -3.43 -8.68 4.08
CA PHE A 258 -2.06 -8.71 4.59
C PHE A 258 -1.94 -7.83 5.83
N ALA A 259 -1.21 -8.32 6.83
CA ALA A 259 -0.90 -7.57 8.04
C ALA A 259 0.61 -7.55 8.27
N SER A 260 1.09 -6.44 8.82
CA SER A 260 2.47 -6.34 9.30
C SER A 260 2.54 -5.45 10.52
N ALA A 261 3.45 -5.76 11.43
CA ALA A 261 3.72 -4.92 12.58
C ALA A 261 5.21 -4.61 12.67
N MET A 262 5.53 -3.40 13.13
CA MET A 262 6.90 -2.99 13.36
C MET A 262 6.99 -2.22 14.68
N GLY A 263 8.02 -2.50 15.46
CA GLY A 263 8.28 -1.75 16.68
C GLY A 263 9.65 -2.08 17.25
N SER A 264 9.87 -1.67 18.48
CA SER A 264 11.08 -1.98 19.24
C SER A 264 10.70 -2.22 20.69
N ARG A 265 11.64 -2.75 21.46
CA ARG A 265 11.56 -2.73 22.91
C ARG A 265 12.16 -1.42 23.42
N GLU A 266 11.54 -0.84 24.45
CA GLU A 266 12.10 0.33 25.12
C GLU A 266 13.55 0.10 25.57
N GLY A 267 14.42 1.08 25.29
CA GLY A 267 15.86 1.01 25.57
C GLY A 267 16.67 0.09 24.64
N SER A 268 16.03 -0.50 23.62
CA SER A 268 16.72 -1.30 22.59
C SER A 268 16.94 -0.49 21.31
N GLU A 269 18.10 -0.64 20.70
CA GLU A 269 18.36 -0.19 19.32
C GLU A 269 17.82 -1.18 18.27
N ASP A 270 17.32 -2.34 18.69
CA ASP A 270 16.76 -3.34 17.79
C ASP A 270 15.39 -2.92 17.24
N VAL A 271 15.22 -3.07 15.92
CA VAL A 271 13.94 -2.96 15.23
C VAL A 271 13.39 -4.37 15.01
N VAL A 272 12.11 -4.57 15.31
CA VAL A 272 11.44 -5.85 15.17
C VAL A 272 10.31 -5.71 14.17
N PHE A 273 10.26 -6.62 13.20
CA PHE A 273 9.24 -6.67 12.16
C PHE A 273 8.52 -8.01 12.18
N TRP A 274 7.22 -7.99 11.97
CA TRP A 274 6.38 -9.16 11.73
C TRP A 274 5.49 -8.96 10.51
N SER A 275 5.19 -10.04 9.79
CA SER A 275 4.11 -10.06 8.78
C SER A 275 3.27 -11.34 8.84
N SER A 276 2.03 -11.26 8.36
CA SER A 276 1.09 -12.41 8.30
C SER A 276 1.46 -13.45 7.23
N SER A 277 2.46 -13.17 6.40
CA SER A 277 2.92 -14.05 5.31
C SER A 277 3.49 -15.36 5.86
N ALA A 278 3.26 -16.49 5.20
CA ALA A 278 3.85 -17.78 5.58
C ALA A 278 5.38 -17.85 5.37
N SER A 279 5.97 -16.79 4.84
CA SER A 279 7.37 -16.66 4.48
C SER A 279 7.93 -15.31 4.88
N ARG A 280 9.26 -15.22 4.94
CA ARG A 280 10.02 -14.01 5.24
C ARG A 280 9.89 -12.95 4.14
N GLU A 281 8.77 -12.22 4.16
CA GLU A 281 8.49 -11.10 3.25
C GLU A 281 8.57 -9.78 4.02
N PHE A 282 9.31 -8.83 3.43
CA PHE A 282 9.35 -7.47 3.94
C PHE A 282 8.15 -6.69 3.41
N GLY A 283 7.25 -6.29 4.31
CA GLY A 283 5.88 -5.91 3.97
C GLY A 283 5.66 -4.56 3.29
N GLU A 284 6.70 -3.73 3.12
CA GLU A 284 6.56 -2.37 2.57
C GLU A 284 5.92 -2.36 1.17
N LEU A 285 6.35 -3.27 0.28
CA LEU A 285 5.77 -3.38 -1.06
C LEU A 285 4.41 -4.08 -1.09
N LEU A 286 3.98 -4.68 0.02
CA LEU A 286 2.67 -5.32 0.16
C LEU A 286 1.64 -4.35 0.73
N MET A 287 2.05 -3.29 1.42
CA MET A 287 1.16 -2.26 1.97
C MET A 287 0.77 -1.17 0.95
N THR A 288 0.44 -1.57 -0.28
CA THR A 288 0.01 -0.69 -1.38
C THR A 288 -1.03 -1.39 -2.26
N TRP A 289 -1.61 -0.67 -3.23
CA TRP A 289 -2.53 -1.28 -4.20
C TRP A 289 -1.82 -2.34 -5.03
N GLN A 290 -2.48 -3.49 -5.22
CA GLN A 290 -1.98 -4.58 -6.03
C GLN A 290 -3.02 -5.02 -7.06
N ALA A 291 -2.55 -5.48 -8.22
CA ALA A 291 -3.44 -6.03 -9.25
C ALA A 291 -4.13 -7.31 -8.72
N PRO A 292 -5.42 -7.57 -9.01
CA PRO A 292 -6.10 -8.79 -8.56
C PRO A 292 -5.37 -10.09 -8.97
N ALA A 293 -4.79 -10.13 -10.17
CA ALA A 293 -3.99 -11.28 -10.62
C ALA A 293 -2.73 -11.50 -9.78
N GLU A 294 -2.10 -10.42 -9.31
CA GLU A 294 -0.94 -10.47 -8.41
C GLU A 294 -1.37 -10.90 -7.01
N VAL A 295 -2.46 -10.35 -6.47
CA VAL A 295 -3.04 -10.78 -5.19
C VAL A 295 -3.37 -12.27 -5.23
N ALA A 296 -4.04 -12.75 -6.28
CA ALA A 296 -4.35 -14.16 -6.45
C ALA A 296 -3.09 -15.05 -6.53
N ARG A 297 -2.02 -14.57 -7.17
CA ARG A 297 -0.72 -15.26 -7.16
C ARG A 297 -0.13 -15.32 -5.75
N LEU A 298 -0.11 -14.20 -5.03
CA LEU A 298 0.43 -14.11 -3.68
C LEU A 298 -0.37 -14.93 -2.66
N VAL A 299 -1.68 -15.08 -2.85
CA VAL A 299 -2.53 -15.99 -2.07
C VAL A 299 -2.14 -17.45 -2.30
N ARG A 300 -1.95 -17.88 -3.57
CA ARG A 300 -1.46 -19.24 -3.87
C ARG A 300 -0.08 -19.51 -3.27
N GLU A 301 0.76 -18.49 -3.23
CA GLU A 301 2.11 -18.54 -2.62
C GLU A 301 2.11 -18.38 -1.10
N LYS A 302 0.93 -18.19 -0.48
CA LYS A 302 0.74 -18.00 0.97
C LYS A 302 1.46 -16.77 1.54
N VAL A 303 1.74 -15.78 0.69
CA VAL A 303 2.27 -14.47 1.12
C VAL A 303 1.14 -13.56 1.57
N VAL A 304 0.01 -13.61 0.87
CA VAL A 304 -1.22 -12.90 1.20
C VAL A 304 -2.24 -13.91 1.74
N LEU A 305 -2.99 -13.53 2.77
CA LEU A 305 -4.06 -14.34 3.32
C LEU A 305 -5.24 -14.38 2.34
N PRO A 306 -5.90 -15.53 2.14
CA PRO A 306 -7.06 -15.60 1.27
C PRO A 306 -8.22 -14.75 1.83
N PRO A 307 -9.16 -14.29 0.99
CA PRO A 307 -10.25 -13.41 1.40
C PRO A 307 -11.26 -14.05 2.37
N SER A 308 -11.21 -15.39 2.53
CA SER A 308 -11.99 -16.13 3.52
C SER A 308 -11.36 -16.15 4.91
N THR A 309 -10.11 -15.69 5.07
CA THR A 309 -9.44 -15.62 6.38
C THR A 309 -9.88 -14.35 7.12
N THR A 310 -10.31 -14.52 8.36
CA THR A 310 -10.80 -13.44 9.25
C THR A 310 -10.05 -13.38 10.58
N GLU A 311 -8.98 -14.15 10.72
CA GLU A 311 -8.14 -14.16 11.91
C GLU A 311 -6.67 -14.43 11.59
N CYS A 312 -5.78 -13.90 12.43
CA CYS A 312 -4.35 -14.18 12.40
C CYS A 312 -3.74 -13.92 13.77
N THR A 313 -3.04 -14.90 14.34
CA THR A 313 -2.35 -14.73 15.61
C THR A 313 -0.92 -14.25 15.39
N VAL A 314 -0.56 -13.12 15.99
CA VAL A 314 0.80 -12.61 16.08
C VAL A 314 1.59 -13.44 17.11
N PRO A 315 2.76 -13.99 16.75
CA PRO A 315 3.55 -14.83 17.65
C PRO A 315 3.98 -14.14 18.94
N SER A 316 3.93 -14.88 20.05
CA SER A 316 4.36 -14.41 21.38
C SER A 316 5.79 -13.86 21.41
N GLN A 317 6.71 -14.44 20.64
CA GLN A 317 8.10 -14.00 20.53
C GLN A 317 8.21 -12.60 19.91
N PHE A 318 7.39 -12.29 18.92
CA PHE A 318 7.33 -10.94 18.36
C PHE A 318 6.75 -9.96 19.38
N VAL A 319 5.64 -10.33 20.03
CA VAL A 319 4.98 -9.49 21.04
C VAL A 319 5.92 -9.17 22.20
N ALA A 320 6.75 -10.11 22.63
CA ALA A 320 7.76 -9.88 23.66
C ALA A 320 8.92 -8.99 23.18
N ALA A 321 9.32 -9.10 21.91
CA ALA A 321 10.41 -8.34 21.32
C ALA A 321 10.00 -6.90 20.94
N ALA A 322 8.74 -6.66 20.62
CA ALA A 322 8.15 -5.34 20.38
C ALA A 322 6.79 -5.20 21.07
N PRO A 323 6.77 -4.94 22.39
CA PRO A 323 5.55 -4.81 23.17
C PRO A 323 4.61 -3.69 22.72
N SER A 324 5.16 -2.64 22.07
CA SER A 324 4.43 -1.48 21.54
C SER A 324 4.60 -1.38 20.03
N ALA A 325 4.34 -2.47 19.31
CA ALA A 325 4.48 -2.50 17.86
C ALA A 325 3.33 -1.77 17.16
N PHE A 326 3.67 -1.03 16.10
CA PHE A 326 2.69 -0.42 15.22
C PHE A 326 2.21 -1.43 14.17
N LEU A 327 0.92 -1.77 14.22
CA LEU A 327 0.25 -2.69 13.32
C LEU A 327 -0.34 -1.94 12.12
N ARG A 328 -0.13 -2.50 10.94
CA ARG A 328 -0.73 -2.09 9.67
C ARG A 328 -1.45 -3.29 9.06
N PHE A 329 -2.59 -3.02 8.46
CA PHE A 329 -3.43 -4.01 7.79
C PHE A 329 -3.92 -3.45 6.45
N ILE A 330 -4.04 -4.33 5.46
CA ILE A 330 -4.62 -4.01 4.16
C ILE A 330 -5.57 -5.13 3.71
N ALA A 331 -6.76 -4.73 3.29
CA ALA A 331 -7.66 -5.51 2.44
C ALA A 331 -7.49 -5.04 1.00
N TYR A 332 -7.06 -5.95 0.11
CA TYR A 332 -6.91 -5.63 -1.30
C TYR A 332 -8.27 -5.68 -1.99
N GLY A 333 -8.66 -4.57 -2.64
CA GLY A 333 -9.89 -4.51 -3.42
C GLY A 333 -9.70 -5.00 -4.85
N GLU A 334 -10.81 -4.95 -5.59
CA GLU A 334 -10.81 -5.16 -7.03
C GLU A 334 -10.23 -3.96 -7.79
N GLU A 335 -10.02 -4.15 -9.09
CA GLU A 335 -9.72 -3.04 -10.00
C GLU A 335 -10.67 -3.04 -11.21
N ALA A 336 -11.05 -1.85 -11.67
CA ALA A 336 -11.72 -1.64 -12.94
C ALA A 336 -10.72 -1.08 -13.96
N ASN A 337 -10.70 -1.66 -15.16
CA ASN A 337 -9.88 -1.16 -16.26
C ASN A 337 -10.78 -0.82 -17.45
N PHE A 338 -10.72 0.43 -17.92
CA PHE A 338 -11.45 0.90 -19.09
C PHE A 338 -10.46 1.40 -20.14
N ALA A 339 -10.83 1.31 -21.41
CA ALA A 339 -10.05 1.88 -22.48
C ALA A 339 -10.91 2.14 -23.71
N HIS A 340 -10.53 3.13 -24.49
CA HIS A 340 -11.20 3.45 -25.74
C HIS A 340 -10.19 3.65 -26.88
N PRO A 341 -10.41 3.07 -28.07
CA PRO A 341 -11.42 2.04 -28.33
C PRO A 341 -11.20 0.77 -27.50
N PRO A 342 -12.26 -0.04 -27.26
CA PRO A 342 -12.13 -1.29 -26.52
C PRO A 342 -11.17 -2.24 -27.23
N ARG A 343 -10.52 -3.11 -26.46
CA ARG A 343 -9.53 -4.06 -26.97
C ARG A 343 -10.16 -4.99 -28.03
N PRO A 344 -9.61 -5.08 -29.26
CA PRO A 344 -10.09 -6.01 -30.28
C PRO A 344 -9.97 -7.46 -29.80
N GLN A 345 -10.98 -8.27 -30.13
CA GLN A 345 -11.00 -9.70 -29.81
C GLN A 345 -9.99 -10.50 -30.65
N ASP A 346 -9.70 -10.07 -31.87
CA ASP A 346 -8.70 -10.70 -32.73
C ASP A 346 -7.28 -10.30 -32.26
N PRO A 347 -6.46 -11.25 -31.78
CA PRO A 347 -5.10 -10.97 -31.33
C PRO A 347 -4.16 -10.54 -32.46
N LYS A 348 -4.52 -10.70 -33.73
CA LYS A 348 -3.71 -10.21 -34.86
C LYS A 348 -3.92 -8.74 -35.13
N THR A 349 -5.04 -8.17 -34.70
CA THR A 349 -5.34 -6.75 -34.88
C THR A 349 -4.59 -5.93 -33.83
N PRO A 350 -3.69 -4.99 -34.22
CA PRO A 350 -3.02 -4.12 -33.26
C PRO A 350 -4.03 -3.25 -32.49
N TRP A 351 -3.77 -3.04 -31.21
CA TRP A 351 -4.61 -2.21 -30.36
C TRP A 351 -3.88 -0.92 -29.98
N SER A 352 -4.49 0.23 -30.29
CA SER A 352 -3.99 1.57 -29.97
C SER A 352 -5.09 2.37 -29.26
N PRO A 353 -5.22 2.27 -27.94
CA PRO A 353 -6.20 3.08 -27.21
C PRO A 353 -5.86 4.57 -27.28
N ASP A 354 -6.86 5.43 -27.42
CA ASP A 354 -6.72 6.87 -27.19
C ASP A 354 -6.50 7.13 -25.70
N TRP A 355 -7.22 6.42 -24.84
CA TRP A 355 -7.07 6.53 -23.39
C TRP A 355 -7.29 5.19 -22.68
N ALA A 356 -6.71 5.09 -21.48
CA ALA A 356 -6.95 4.00 -20.55
C ALA A 356 -7.18 4.55 -19.13
N VAL A 357 -8.17 3.97 -18.44
CA VAL A 357 -8.51 4.28 -17.05
C VAL A 357 -8.24 3.05 -16.18
N LYS A 358 -7.66 3.27 -15.00
CA LYS A 358 -7.56 2.26 -13.95
C LYS A 358 -8.15 2.81 -12.66
N VAL A 359 -9.11 2.09 -12.10
CA VAL A 359 -9.67 2.36 -10.76
C VAL A 359 -9.27 1.20 -9.87
N ARG A 360 -8.60 1.50 -8.75
CA ARG A 360 -8.05 0.47 -7.84
C ARG A 360 -8.40 0.80 -6.41
N LEU A 361 -8.85 -0.21 -5.69
CA LEU A 361 -9.40 -0.05 -4.35
C LEU A 361 -8.57 -0.80 -3.31
N LYS A 362 -8.54 -0.25 -2.10
CA LYS A 362 -8.09 -0.94 -0.90
C LYS A 362 -8.85 -0.40 0.30
N SER A 363 -8.88 -1.19 1.38
CA SER A 363 -9.13 -0.65 2.71
C SER A 363 -7.93 -0.95 3.60
N THR A 364 -7.56 0.01 4.44
CA THR A 364 -6.43 -0.10 5.35
C THR A 364 -6.87 0.10 6.79
N ALA A 365 -6.16 -0.52 7.72
CA ALA A 365 -6.32 -0.25 9.14
C ALA A 365 -4.97 -0.13 9.84
N SER A 366 -4.94 0.69 10.90
CA SER A 366 -3.78 0.85 11.76
C SER A 366 -4.15 0.78 13.24
N ALA A 367 -3.27 0.19 14.04
CA ALA A 367 -3.44 0.09 15.49
C ALA A 367 -2.08 -0.02 16.20
N LEU A 368 -2.05 0.23 17.49
CA LEU A 368 -0.97 -0.22 18.35
C LEU A 368 -1.28 -1.66 18.78
N LEU A 369 -0.31 -2.55 18.64
CA LEU A 369 -0.50 -3.97 18.89
C LEU A 369 -0.59 -4.21 20.40
N GLY A 370 -1.64 -4.91 20.85
CA GLY A 370 -1.80 -5.30 22.25
C GLY A 370 -2.38 -4.23 23.17
N GLU A 371 -2.71 -3.06 22.62
CA GLU A 371 -3.67 -2.14 23.22
C GLU A 371 -5.05 -2.50 22.67
N ASP A 372 -5.95 -2.94 23.56
CA ASP A 372 -7.32 -3.20 23.16
C ASP A 372 -7.92 -1.89 22.65
N GLY A 373 -8.35 -1.85 21.38
CA GLY A 373 -8.99 -0.68 20.77
C GLY A 373 -10.31 -0.26 21.43
N GLY A 374 -10.65 -0.81 22.59
CA GLY A 374 -11.68 -0.34 23.48
C GLY A 374 -11.09 0.62 24.49
N MET A 375 -11.12 1.93 24.19
CA MET A 375 -11.34 2.92 25.25
C MET A 375 -12.77 2.73 25.78
N GLY A 376 -12.96 1.64 26.52
CA GLY A 376 -14.18 1.30 27.22
C GLY A 376 -14.42 2.30 28.34
N GLY A 377 -15.68 2.74 28.45
CA GLY A 377 -16.17 3.63 29.48
C GLY A 377 -15.74 3.22 30.88
N GLY A 378 -15.25 4.20 31.62
CA GLY A 378 -14.85 4.06 33.02
C GLY A 378 -14.99 5.38 33.76
N GLY A 379 -16.22 5.63 34.24
CA GLY A 379 -16.54 6.30 35.51
C GLY A 379 -15.84 7.61 35.89
N SER A 380 -16.60 8.69 35.80
CA SER A 380 -16.58 9.90 36.62
C SER A 380 -15.70 9.89 37.88
N ARG A 381 -14.76 10.84 37.97
CA ARG A 381 -14.55 11.64 39.20
C ARG A 381 -14.18 13.08 38.85
N ALA A 382 -15.10 13.97 39.19
CA ALA A 382 -14.89 15.41 39.27
C ALA A 382 -13.87 15.76 40.36
N GLY A 383 -13.08 16.82 40.16
CA GLY A 383 -12.25 17.37 41.23
C GLY A 383 -11.24 18.44 40.80
N GLY A 384 -11.71 19.67 40.62
CA GLY A 384 -11.02 20.90 41.08
C GLY A 384 -9.75 21.37 40.37
N ALA A 385 -9.87 22.50 39.65
CA ALA A 385 -8.79 23.50 39.55
C ALA A 385 -8.74 24.33 40.86
N PRO A 386 -7.62 25.03 41.16
CA PRO A 386 -7.41 26.33 40.52
C PRO A 386 -5.96 26.64 40.11
N ALA A 387 -5.85 27.71 39.32
CA ALA A 387 -4.65 28.29 38.73
C ALA A 387 -3.75 29.04 39.72
N SER A 388 -2.45 29.16 39.40
CA SER A 388 -1.70 30.43 39.54
C SER A 388 -0.37 30.43 38.77
N SER A 389 -0.09 31.61 38.22
CA SER A 389 1.03 32.11 37.42
C SER A 389 2.43 32.09 38.07
N GLY A 390 3.50 32.08 37.26
CA GLY A 390 4.80 32.65 37.67
C GLY A 390 6.07 32.26 36.89
N SER A 391 6.59 33.21 36.12
CA SER A 391 8.01 33.49 35.74
C SER A 391 8.89 32.51 34.93
N GLN A 392 9.21 33.00 33.72
CA GLN A 392 10.46 33.01 32.94
C GLN A 392 11.75 32.41 33.50
N GLY A 393 12.49 31.72 32.61
CA GLY A 393 13.94 31.93 32.43
C GLY A 393 14.80 30.66 32.34
N GLY A 394 15.42 30.42 31.18
CA GLY A 394 16.69 29.68 31.11
C GLY A 394 16.84 28.60 30.03
N GLY A 395 17.42 29.00 28.89
CA GLY A 395 18.38 28.28 28.03
C GLY A 395 18.41 26.75 27.95
N GLY A 396 18.22 26.25 26.73
CA GLY A 396 18.70 24.93 26.30
C GLY A 396 17.91 24.37 25.13
N THR A 397 18.26 24.75 23.90
CA THR A 397 17.83 24.04 22.69
C THR A 397 18.44 22.64 22.71
N ALA A 398 17.74 21.69 23.32
CA ALA A 398 17.97 20.28 23.10
C ALA A 398 17.45 19.94 21.70
N ALA A 399 18.35 19.45 20.84
CA ALA A 399 17.99 18.91 19.54
C ALA A 399 16.94 17.80 19.73
N PRO A 400 15.92 17.70 18.85
CA PRO A 400 14.94 16.63 18.96
C PRO A 400 15.65 15.27 18.82
N ALA A 401 15.44 14.40 19.81
CA ALA A 401 15.91 13.03 19.78
C ALA A 401 15.38 12.34 18.52
N VAL A 402 16.29 11.70 17.80
CA VAL A 402 16.00 11.05 16.53
C VAL A 402 15.16 9.81 16.78
N ASP A 403 14.05 9.64 16.05
CA ASP A 403 13.18 8.46 16.15
C ASP A 403 13.87 7.27 15.45
N PRO A 404 14.36 6.26 16.19
CA PRO A 404 15.08 5.13 15.62
C PRO A 404 14.22 4.31 14.64
N VAL A 405 12.88 4.40 14.72
CA VAL A 405 11.96 3.75 13.78
C VAL A 405 11.99 4.45 12.43
N GLN A 406 12.00 5.79 12.41
CA GLN A 406 12.11 6.57 11.17
C GLN A 406 13.47 6.38 10.51
N GLU A 407 14.54 6.30 11.27
CA GLU A 407 15.88 6.00 10.75
C GLU A 407 16.00 4.58 10.22
N GLY A 408 15.43 3.59 10.91
CA GLY A 408 15.35 2.21 10.42
C GLY A 408 14.61 2.11 9.08
N ILE A 409 13.45 2.76 8.97
CA ILE A 409 12.67 2.80 7.71
C ILE A 409 13.45 3.51 6.60
N LYS A 410 14.15 4.62 6.91
CA LYS A 410 14.96 5.38 5.95
C LYS A 410 16.18 4.59 5.47
N ALA A 411 16.86 3.89 6.37
CA ALA A 411 17.99 3.03 6.04
C ALA A 411 17.57 1.84 5.17
N LEU A 412 16.42 1.23 5.45
CA LEU A 412 15.87 0.17 4.62
C LEU A 412 15.47 0.70 3.24
N ARG A 413 14.86 1.89 3.13
CA ARG A 413 14.59 2.53 1.84
C ARG A 413 15.87 2.83 1.04
N GLY A 414 16.97 3.20 1.69
CA GLY A 414 18.27 3.39 1.03
C GLY A 414 18.90 2.08 0.53
N LEU A 415 18.69 0.98 1.27
CA LEU A 415 19.20 -0.35 0.92
C LEU A 415 18.34 -1.08 -0.15
N PHE A 416 17.05 -0.80 -0.23
CA PHE A 416 16.11 -1.44 -1.16
C PHE A 416 15.59 -0.55 -2.29
N GLY A 417 15.93 0.75 -2.27
CA GLY A 417 15.42 1.78 -3.17
C GLY A 417 16.29 2.05 -4.39
N ARG A 418 16.67 1.00 -5.13
CA ARG A 418 17.06 1.11 -6.54
C ARG A 418 16.21 0.20 -7.42
#